data_AF-A0A090W7J0-F1
#
_entry.id   AF-A0A090W7J0-F1
#
_cell.length_a   1.000
_cell.length_b   1.000
_cell.length_c   1.000
_cell.angle_alpha   90.00
_cell.angle_beta   90.00
_cell.angle_gamma   90.00
#
_symmetry.space_group_name_H-M   'P 1'
#
loop_
_entity.id
_entity.type
_entity.pdbx_description
1 polymer ?
#
loop_
_entity_poly.entity_id
_entity_poly.type
_entity_poly.pdbx_seq_one_letter_code
_entity_poly.pdbx_strand_id
1 'polypeptide(L)'
;MYQDIIFKIIKEVKNNNALVASPQDNSKASYSLWLDDEDYKIDWSKDSSYIERFVNATGYPYKGAQTNFHGLVITINSVEQINDVYIENRDVGKTIFLIEGKPVIVCGKGLLLIQEATYNKTKKSIFPLKSFRNRFS
;
A
#
# COMPACT_ATOMS: atom_id res chain seq x y z
N MET A 1 11.08 -21.15 -4.50
CA MET A 1 10.95 -21.21 -3.02
C MET A 1 9.80 -22.11 -2.56
N TYR A 2 8.51 -21.77 -2.78
CA TYR A 2 7.39 -22.62 -2.33
C TYR A 2 7.36 -23.99 -3.00
N GLN A 3 7.57 -24.04 -4.31
CA GLN A 3 7.65 -25.30 -5.06
C GLN A 3 8.77 -26.21 -4.54
N ASP A 4 9.92 -25.64 -4.19
CA ASP A 4 11.07 -26.38 -3.65
C ASP A 4 10.76 -27.00 -2.29
N ILE A 5 10.08 -26.25 -1.42
CA ILE A 5 9.63 -26.74 -0.10
C ILE A 5 8.66 -27.90 -0.29
N ILE A 6 7.66 -27.74 -1.16
CA ILE A 6 6.68 -28.78 -1.46
C ILE A 6 7.37 -30.01 -2.03
N PHE A 7 8.27 -29.84 -2.99
CA PHE A 7 9.02 -30.94 -3.59
C PHE A 7 9.87 -31.69 -2.54
N LYS A 8 10.53 -30.95 -1.65
CA LYS A 8 11.29 -31.54 -0.54
C LYS A 8 10.37 -32.37 0.36
N ILE A 9 9.24 -31.81 0.81
CA ILE A 9 8.29 -32.52 1.66
C ILE A 9 7.77 -33.79 0.97
N ILE A 10 7.35 -33.69 -0.30
CA ILE A 10 6.86 -34.84 -1.08
C ILE A 10 7.94 -35.91 -1.21
N LYS A 11 9.20 -35.53 -1.42
CA LYS A 11 10.32 -36.47 -1.53
C LYS A 11 10.56 -37.22 -0.21
N GLU A 12 10.55 -36.52 0.92
CA GLU A 12 10.67 -37.15 2.24
C GLU A 12 9.53 -38.14 2.48
N VAL A 13 8.29 -37.74 2.18
CA VAL A 13 7.10 -38.62 2.29
C VAL A 13 7.22 -39.84 1.38
N LYS A 14 7.61 -39.67 0.11
CA LYS A 14 7.77 -40.77 -0.85
C LYS A 14 8.83 -41.79 -0.41
N ASN A 15 9.88 -41.32 0.25
CA ASN A 15 10.96 -42.16 0.75
C ASN A 15 10.65 -42.78 2.12
N ASN A 16 9.45 -42.57 2.68
CA ASN A 16 9.07 -42.96 4.04
C ASN A 16 10.02 -42.38 5.12
N ASN A 17 10.60 -41.21 4.86
CA ASN A 17 11.41 -40.51 5.85
C ASN A 17 10.50 -39.81 6.87
N ALA A 18 10.92 -39.79 8.13
CA ALA A 18 10.19 -39.10 9.19
C ALA A 18 10.26 -37.58 8.99
N LEU A 19 9.10 -36.92 8.98
CA LEU A 19 9.01 -35.46 8.99
C LEU A 19 9.11 -34.95 10.43
N VAL A 20 10.13 -34.14 10.72
CA VAL A 20 10.27 -33.50 12.03
C VAL A 20 9.30 -32.33 12.12
N ALA A 21 8.25 -32.49 12.93
CA ALA A 21 7.28 -31.44 13.21
C ALA A 21 7.68 -30.64 14.47
N SER A 22 7.24 -29.38 14.54
CA SER A 22 7.35 -28.55 15.73
C SER A 22 5.99 -27.92 16.04
N PRO A 23 5.51 -27.98 17.29
CA PRO A 23 4.24 -27.36 17.65
C PRO A 23 4.31 -25.84 17.48
N GLN A 24 3.21 -25.23 17.02
CA GLN A 24 3.10 -23.77 16.92
C GLN A 24 2.93 -23.14 18.31
N ASP A 25 3.48 -21.95 18.51
CA ASP A 25 3.32 -21.16 19.73
C ASP A 25 2.07 -20.27 19.60
N ASN A 26 0.96 -20.69 20.21
CA ASN A 26 -0.32 -19.98 20.13
C ASN A 26 -0.27 -18.56 20.70
N SER A 27 0.69 -18.24 21.58
CA SER A 27 0.85 -16.87 22.10
C SER A 27 1.34 -15.88 21.04
N LYS A 28 1.90 -16.39 19.93
CA LYS A 28 2.37 -15.62 18.77
C LYS A 28 1.41 -15.69 17.59
N ALA A 29 0.28 -16.39 17.73
CA ALA A 29 -0.70 -16.52 16.67
C ALA A 29 -1.41 -15.17 16.43
N SER A 30 -1.58 -14.84 15.15
CA SER A 30 -2.39 -13.72 14.69
C SER A 30 -3.24 -14.17 13.51
N TYR A 31 -4.36 -13.48 13.27
CA TYR A 31 -5.31 -13.84 12.23
C TYR A 31 -5.45 -12.70 11.23
N SER A 32 -5.49 -13.04 9.95
CA SER A 32 -5.83 -12.09 8.90
C SER A 32 -7.28 -12.30 8.51
N LEU A 33 -8.09 -11.24 8.59
CA LEU A 33 -9.46 -11.28 8.10
C LEU A 33 -9.48 -11.18 6.58
N TRP A 34 -10.60 -11.58 5.99
CA TRP A 34 -10.88 -11.36 4.58
C TRP A 34 -11.02 -9.86 4.31
N LEU A 35 -10.77 -9.44 3.07
CA LEU A 35 -10.83 -8.04 2.67
C LEU A 35 -12.17 -7.73 1.99
N ASP A 36 -12.79 -6.61 2.35
CA ASP A 36 -13.93 -6.02 1.64
C ASP A 36 -13.52 -4.75 0.85
N ASP A 37 -14.48 -3.98 0.37
CA ASP A 37 -14.22 -2.74 -0.39
C ASP A 37 -13.65 -1.59 0.47
N GLU A 38 -13.91 -1.59 1.77
CA GLU A 38 -13.43 -0.56 2.70
C GLU A 38 -11.95 -0.75 3.02
N ASP A 39 -11.47 -1.98 3.04
CA ASP A 39 -10.06 -2.33 3.33
C ASP A 39 -9.05 -1.79 2.31
N TYR A 40 -9.52 -1.30 1.16
CA TYR A 40 -8.67 -0.69 0.13
C TYR A 40 -8.51 0.83 0.30
N LYS A 41 -9.25 1.47 1.21
CA LYS A 41 -9.20 2.93 1.38
C LYS A 41 -7.95 3.34 2.15
N ILE A 42 -7.21 4.29 1.60
CA ILE A 42 -6.03 4.87 2.24
C ILE A 42 -6.48 5.76 3.39
N ASP A 43 -6.00 5.45 4.59
CA ASP A 43 -6.04 6.35 5.73
C ASP A 43 -4.79 7.24 5.74
N TRP A 44 -4.93 8.49 5.28
CA TRP A 44 -3.84 9.47 5.24
C TRP A 44 -3.33 9.90 6.62
N SER A 45 -4.06 9.59 7.70
CA SER A 45 -3.58 9.83 9.07
C SER A 45 -2.45 8.88 9.48
N LYS A 46 -2.19 7.82 8.71
CA LYS A 46 -1.06 6.91 8.93
C LYS A 46 0.26 7.51 8.47
N ASP A 47 1.35 6.92 8.94
CA ASP A 47 2.71 7.29 8.55
C ASP A 47 2.99 6.93 7.09
N SER A 48 3.88 7.69 6.44
CA SER A 48 4.32 7.45 5.06
C SER A 48 4.74 6.00 4.82
N SER A 49 5.52 5.42 5.74
CA SER A 49 5.98 4.03 5.65
C SER A 49 4.86 3.00 5.72
N TYR A 50 3.80 3.29 6.49
CA TYR A 50 2.62 2.42 6.56
C TYR A 50 1.87 2.46 5.23
N ILE A 51 1.61 3.67 4.71
CA ILE A 51 0.87 3.85 3.47
C ILE A 51 1.63 3.25 2.29
N GLU A 52 2.95 3.38 2.23
CA GLU A 52 3.77 2.69 1.22
C GLU A 52 3.60 1.16 1.27
N ARG A 53 3.71 0.55 2.46
CA ARG A 53 3.45 -0.89 2.63
C ARG A 53 2.02 -1.25 2.23
N PHE A 54 1.05 -0.40 2.54
CA PHE A 54 -0.35 -0.61 2.18
C PHE A 54 -0.55 -0.59 0.65
N VAL A 55 0.03 0.39 -0.05
CA VAL A 55 0.03 0.45 -1.53
C VAL A 55 0.63 -0.81 -2.12
N ASN A 56 1.78 -1.26 -1.60
CA ASN A 56 2.45 -2.46 -2.07
C ASN A 56 1.65 -3.75 -1.79
N ALA A 57 1.04 -3.86 -0.61
CA ALA A 57 0.30 -5.05 -0.19
C ALA A 57 -1.07 -5.19 -0.87
N THR A 58 -1.68 -4.07 -1.25
CA THR A 58 -3.01 -4.04 -1.89
C THR A 58 -2.96 -3.82 -3.39
N GLY A 59 -1.76 -3.78 -3.99
CA GLY A 59 -1.56 -3.65 -5.43
C GLY A 59 -2.09 -4.83 -6.25
N TYR A 60 -1.84 -4.83 -7.57
CA TYR A 60 -2.30 -5.89 -8.47
C TYR A 60 -1.85 -7.29 -7.99
N PRO A 61 -2.73 -8.32 -8.00
CA PRO A 61 -4.05 -8.38 -8.63
C PRO A 61 -5.24 -7.97 -7.75
N TYR A 62 -4.99 -7.37 -6.57
CA TYR A 62 -6.07 -6.85 -5.72
C TYR A 62 -6.62 -5.52 -6.27
N LYS A 63 -7.57 -4.90 -5.54
CA LYS A 63 -8.27 -3.68 -5.99
C LYS A 63 -7.42 -2.40 -5.95
N GLY A 64 -6.18 -2.47 -5.44
CA GLY A 64 -5.27 -1.33 -5.30
C GLY A 64 -5.63 -0.44 -4.11
N ALA A 65 -4.68 0.34 -3.63
CA ALA A 65 -4.92 1.34 -2.59
C ALA A 65 -5.69 2.54 -3.16
N GLN A 66 -6.82 2.90 -2.56
CA GLN A 66 -7.78 3.85 -3.12
C GLN A 66 -7.95 5.10 -2.26
N THR A 67 -8.20 6.23 -2.91
CA THR A 67 -8.51 7.51 -2.25
C THR A 67 -9.42 8.33 -3.16
N ASN A 68 -10.15 9.27 -2.57
CA ASN A 68 -10.93 10.26 -3.27
C ASN A 68 -10.06 11.45 -3.69
N PHE A 69 -10.19 11.84 -4.94
CA PHE A 69 -9.52 13.00 -5.54
C PHE A 69 -10.53 13.75 -6.42
N HIS A 70 -10.86 14.99 -6.06
CA HIS A 70 -11.90 15.82 -6.70
C HIS A 70 -13.25 15.10 -6.86
N GLY A 71 -13.67 14.36 -5.82
CA GLY A 71 -14.94 13.62 -5.82
C GLY A 71 -14.94 12.33 -6.66
N LEU A 72 -13.79 11.95 -7.22
CA LEU A 72 -13.61 10.72 -7.97
C LEU A 72 -12.69 9.77 -7.21
N VAL A 73 -12.99 8.47 -7.26
CA VAL A 73 -12.11 7.44 -6.72
C VAL A 73 -10.94 7.22 -7.69
N ILE A 74 -9.74 7.25 -7.15
CA ILE A 74 -8.50 6.91 -7.84
C ILE A 74 -7.82 5.75 -7.12
N THR A 75 -7.01 4.98 -7.86
CA THR A 75 -6.10 3.98 -7.30
C THR A 75 -4.68 4.53 -7.35
N ILE A 76 -3.98 4.49 -6.22
CA ILE A 76 -2.55 4.76 -6.11
C ILE A 76 -1.81 3.45 -6.35
N ASN A 77 -0.98 3.42 -7.41
CA ASN A 77 -0.30 2.21 -7.87
C ASN A 77 1.16 2.14 -7.42
N SER A 78 1.80 3.30 -7.29
CA SER A 78 3.18 3.40 -6.81
C SER A 78 3.39 4.70 -6.06
N VAL A 79 4.19 4.64 -5.00
CA VAL A 79 4.57 5.76 -4.16
C VAL A 79 6.03 5.64 -3.74
N GLU A 80 6.59 6.75 -3.29
CA GLU A 80 7.95 6.82 -2.75
C GLU A 80 7.95 7.71 -1.51
N GLN A 81 8.60 7.23 -0.44
CA GLN A 81 8.78 8.05 0.76
C GLN A 81 9.76 9.19 0.50
N ILE A 82 9.40 10.40 0.92
CA ILE A 82 10.25 11.59 0.84
C ILE A 82 10.62 12.05 2.25
N ASN A 83 11.80 12.66 2.39
CA ASN A 83 12.23 13.26 3.65
C ASN A 83 11.16 14.20 4.21
N ASP A 84 10.85 14.01 5.49
CA ASP A 84 9.82 14.80 6.15
C ASP A 84 10.28 16.25 6.35
N VAL A 85 9.28 17.13 6.47
CA VAL A 85 9.51 18.54 6.83
C VAL A 85 8.63 18.90 8.00
N TYR A 86 9.05 19.92 8.74
CA TYR A 86 8.24 20.47 9.81
C TYR A 86 7.05 21.25 9.22
N ILE A 87 5.84 20.95 9.71
CA ILE A 87 4.59 21.60 9.31
C ILE A 87 3.84 21.98 10.58
N GLU A 88 3.78 23.28 10.88
CA GLU A 88 3.09 23.83 12.07
C GLU A 88 1.67 23.29 12.24
N ASN A 89 0.85 23.40 11.18
CA ASN A 89 -0.51 22.90 11.13
C ASN A 89 -0.59 21.69 10.19
N ARG A 90 0.04 20.58 10.57
CA ARG A 90 0.04 19.34 9.77
C ARG A 90 -1.39 18.90 9.47
N ASP A 91 -1.72 18.84 8.20
CA ASP A 91 -3.05 18.48 7.70
C ASP A 91 -2.88 17.44 6.58
N VAL A 92 -3.27 16.21 6.90
CA VAL A 92 -3.01 15.03 6.08
C VAL A 92 -3.82 15.01 4.79
N GLY A 93 -3.29 14.33 3.78
CA GLY A 93 -3.92 14.23 2.46
C GLY A 93 -3.76 15.50 1.59
N LYS A 94 -3.22 16.60 2.13
CA LYS A 94 -2.86 17.78 1.31
C LYS A 94 -1.56 17.58 0.56
N THR A 95 -1.49 18.18 -0.63
CA THR A 95 -0.23 18.31 -1.37
C THR A 95 0.64 19.42 -0.75
N ILE A 96 1.92 19.12 -0.48
CA ILE A 96 2.91 20.09 0.02
C ILE A 96 3.97 20.46 -1.01
N PHE A 97 4.29 19.56 -1.96
CA PHE A 97 5.18 19.83 -3.08
C PHE A 97 4.64 19.23 -4.38
N LEU A 98 5.08 19.77 -5.51
CA LEU A 98 4.95 19.15 -6.82
C LEU A 98 6.35 18.85 -7.37
N ILE A 99 6.64 17.59 -7.64
CA ILE A 99 7.88 17.14 -8.25
C ILE A 99 7.51 16.62 -9.64
N GLU A 100 7.95 17.31 -10.70
CA GLU A 100 7.67 16.93 -12.10
C GLU A 100 6.17 16.72 -12.40
N GLY A 101 5.29 17.53 -11.78
CA GLY A 101 3.84 17.42 -11.95
C GLY A 101 3.18 16.30 -11.13
N LYS A 102 3.91 15.64 -10.24
CA LYS A 102 3.41 14.63 -9.29
C LYS A 102 3.37 15.19 -7.86
N PRO A 103 2.33 14.88 -7.07
CA PRO A 103 2.14 15.46 -5.76
C PRO A 103 2.94 14.71 -4.69
N VAL A 104 3.53 15.48 -3.78
CA VAL A 104 4.01 15.00 -2.48
C VAL A 104 2.93 15.28 -1.45
N ILE A 105 2.44 14.23 -0.80
CA ILE A 105 1.30 14.25 0.12
C ILE A 105 1.77 14.21 1.57
N VAL A 106 1.15 15.04 2.39
CA VAL A 106 1.33 15.06 3.84
C VAL A 106 0.63 13.86 4.46
N CYS A 107 1.39 13.04 5.19
CA CYS A 107 0.90 11.88 5.94
C CYS A 107 0.86 12.21 7.44
N GLY A 108 0.35 11.29 8.28
CA GLY A 108 0.37 11.46 9.75
C GLY A 108 1.77 11.77 10.28
N LYS A 109 2.75 11.05 9.75
CA LYS A 109 4.18 11.34 9.84
C LYS A 109 4.83 11.08 8.49
N GLY A 110 5.83 11.88 8.12
CA GLY A 110 6.49 11.73 6.84
C GLY A 110 5.69 12.31 5.67
N LEU A 111 6.26 12.16 4.49
CA LEU A 111 5.71 12.59 3.21
C LEU A 111 5.76 11.44 2.19
N LEU A 112 4.81 11.44 1.26
CA LEU A 112 4.74 10.45 0.18
C LEU A 112 4.61 11.13 -1.18
N LEU A 113 5.55 10.87 -2.07
CA LEU A 113 5.41 11.18 -3.49
C LEU A 113 4.51 10.12 -4.14
N ILE A 114 3.41 10.54 -4.76
CA ILE A 114 2.61 9.63 -5.59
C ILE A 114 3.27 9.53 -6.96
N GLN A 115 3.92 8.39 -7.24
CA GLN A 115 4.60 8.17 -8.51
C GLN A 115 3.63 7.80 -9.63
N GLU A 116 2.61 6.99 -9.32
CA GLU A 116 1.60 6.52 -10.27
C GLU A 116 0.22 6.43 -9.61
N ALA A 117 -0.79 7.00 -10.28
CA ALA A 117 -2.18 6.89 -9.87
C ALA A 117 -3.12 6.97 -11.08
N THR A 118 -4.22 6.21 -11.03
CA THR A 118 -5.19 6.09 -12.13
C THR A 118 -6.61 6.30 -11.65
N TYR A 119 -7.45 6.90 -12.49
CA TYR A 119 -8.89 7.00 -12.20
C TYR A 119 -9.53 5.62 -12.28
N ASN A 120 -10.31 5.25 -11.26
CA ASN A 120 -10.84 3.90 -11.19
C ASN A 120 -11.77 3.53 -12.35
N LYS A 121 -12.56 4.50 -12.83
CA LYS A 121 -13.51 4.33 -13.95
C LYS A 121 -12.84 4.21 -15.32
N THR A 122 -11.84 5.05 -15.59
CA THR A 122 -11.26 5.18 -16.94
C THR A 122 -9.93 4.46 -17.09
N LYS A 123 -9.30 4.06 -15.97
CA LYS A 123 -7.94 3.52 -15.87
C LYS A 123 -6.86 4.44 -16.47
N LYS A 124 -7.18 5.70 -16.74
CA LYS A 124 -6.22 6.71 -17.21
C LYS A 124 -5.44 7.29 -16.04
N SER A 125 -4.19 7.63 -16.29
CA SER A 125 -3.34 8.35 -15.33
C SER A 125 -3.98 9.68 -14.91
N ILE A 126 -3.80 10.05 -13.63
CA ILE A 126 -4.19 11.38 -13.13
C ILE A 126 -3.14 12.45 -13.45
N PHE A 127 -1.94 12.04 -13.87
CA PHE A 127 -0.79 12.91 -14.07
C PHE A 127 -0.65 13.43 -15.50
N PRO A 128 -0.01 14.60 -15.68
CA PRO A 128 0.50 15.50 -14.62
C PRO A 128 -0.61 16.32 -13.96
N LEU A 129 -0.41 16.70 -12.69
CA LEU A 129 -1.31 17.62 -12.00
C LEU A 129 -1.05 19.06 -12.45
N LYS A 130 -2.13 19.76 -12.81
CA LYS A 130 -2.08 21.17 -13.26
C LYS A 130 -2.11 22.18 -12.11
N SER A 131 -2.50 21.75 -10.92
CA SER A 131 -2.66 22.61 -9.74
C SER A 131 -1.91 22.01 -8.57
N PHE A 132 -1.38 22.86 -7.72
CA PHE A 132 -0.79 22.49 -6.43
C PHE A 132 -1.86 22.22 -5.36
N ARG A 133 -2.98 22.96 -5.40
CA ARG A 133 -4.01 22.95 -4.35
C ARG A 133 -4.92 21.73 -4.50
N ASN A 134 -4.40 20.57 -4.13
CA ASN A 134 -5.11 19.31 -4.14
C ASN A 134 -5.25 18.74 -2.72
N ARG A 135 -6.34 17.98 -2.53
CA ARG A 135 -6.56 17.14 -1.35
C ARG A 135 -6.94 15.74 -1.80
N PHE A 136 -6.33 14.76 -1.16
CA PHE A 136 -6.61 13.34 -1.23
C PHE A 136 -7.27 12.94 0.10
N SER A 137 -8.35 12.18 0.04
CA SER A 137 -9.19 11.86 1.21
C SER A 137 -9.81 10.47 1.14
#